data_AF-A0A525JRN1-F1
#
_entry.id   AF-A0A525JRN1-F1
#
_cell.length_a   1.000
_cell.length_b   1.000
_cell.length_c   1.000
_cell.angle_alpha   90.00
_cell.angle_beta   90.00
_cell.angle_gamma   90.00
#
_symmetry.space_group_name_H-M   'P 1'
#
loop_
_entity.id
_entity.type
_entity.pdbx_description
1 polymer ?
#
loop_
_entity_poly.entity_id
_entity_poly.type
_entity_poly.pdbx_seq_one_letter_code
_entity_poly.pdbx_strand_id
1 'polypeptide(L)' 'MAYFCYIHRKAGGVPHFEVLPETTQGNAVDAAQRLLAQREDAVRAEIWEGERLLLTLPRTSPMQSSAN' A
#
# COMPACT_ATOMS: atom_id res chain seq x y z
N MET A 1 -5.64 -11.44 13.03
CA MET A 1 -6.08 -11.65 11.63
C MET A 1 -4.96 -11.14 10.74
N ALA A 2 -4.73 -11.75 9.57
CA ALA A 2 -3.67 -11.33 8.66
C ALA A 2 -4.13 -10.18 7.77
N TYR A 3 -3.25 -9.19 7.56
CA TYR A 3 -3.47 -8.15 6.56
C TYR A 3 -2.82 -8.57 5.24
N PHE A 4 -3.41 -8.14 4.13
CA PHE A 4 -2.89 -8.39 2.80
C PHE A 4 -2.64 -7.06 2.10
N CYS A 5 -1.50 -6.94 1.41
CA CYS A 5 -1.14 -5.77 0.64
C CYS A 5 -1.02 -6.13 -0.83
N TYR A 6 -1.77 -5.43 -1.68
CA TYR A 6 -1.64 -5.52 -3.14
C TYR A 6 -1.06 -4.22 -3.68
N ILE A 7 0.11 -4.29 -4.33
CA ILE A 7 0.78 -3.14 -4.91
C ILE A 7 0.60 -3.15 -6.43
N HIS A 8 -0.09 -2.13 -6.91
CA HIS A 8 -0.37 -1.93 -8.32
C HIS A 8 0.74 -1.13 -8.98
N ARG A 9 1.07 -1.50 -10.22
CA ARG A 9 2.16 -0.89 -11.00
C ARG A 9 1.61 -0.05 -12.15
N LYS A 10 2.38 0.96 -12.57
CA LYS A 10 2.00 1.91 -13.63
C LYS A 10 1.78 1.23 -14.98
N ALA A 11 2.58 0.24 -15.30
CA ALA A 11 2.45 -0.55 -16.54
C ALA A 11 1.23 -1.49 -16.55
N GLY A 12 0.47 -1.55 -15.44
CA GLY A 12 -0.61 -2.52 -15.25
C GLY A 12 -0.07 -3.92 -14.91
N GLY A 13 -0.85 -4.94 -15.21
CA GLY A 13 -0.53 -6.35 -14.93
C GLY A 13 -0.93 -6.80 -13.52
N VAL A 14 -0.47 -8.01 -13.16
CA VAL A 14 -0.80 -8.62 -11.87
C VAL A 14 -0.16 -7.81 -10.73
N PRO A 15 -0.97 -7.35 -9.75
CA PRO A 15 -0.45 -6.65 -8.57
C PRO A 15 0.53 -7.55 -7.80
N HIS A 16 1.56 -6.93 -7.23
CA HIS A 16 2.40 -7.65 -6.28
C HIS A 16 1.62 -7.87 -4.98
N PHE A 17 1.60 -9.10 -4.51
CA PHE A 17 0.91 -9.49 -3.28
C PHE A 17 1.93 -9.76 -2.17
N GLU A 18 1.68 -9.19 -1.00
CA GLU A 18 2.45 -9.40 0.22
C GLU A 18 1.51 -9.66 1.40
N VAL A 19 1.84 -10.64 2.24
CA VAL A 19 1.16 -10.86 3.52
C VAL A 19 1.85 -10.02 4.59
N LEU A 20 1.08 -9.16 5.24
CA LEU A 20 1.54 -8.23 6.24
C LEU A 20 1.51 -8.90 7.63
N PRO A 21 2.65 -9.06 8.33
CA PRO A 21 2.72 -9.71 9.64
C PRO A 21 2.14 -8.86 10.79
N GLU A 22 1.70 -7.63 10.48
CA GLU A 22 1.25 -6.67 11.46
C GLU A 22 -0.04 -7.09 12.17
N THR A 23 -0.12 -6.76 13.46
CA THR A 23 -1.25 -7.15 14.32
C THR A 23 -2.33 -6.08 14.41
N THR A 24 -2.07 -4.88 13.87
CA THR A 24 -3.00 -3.75 13.89
C THR A 24 -3.10 -3.11 12.50
N GLN A 25 -4.26 -2.53 12.20
CA GLN A 25 -4.50 -1.84 10.93
C GLN A 25 -3.50 -0.69 10.71
N GLY A 26 -3.17 0.10 11.74
CA GLY A 26 -2.22 1.21 11.62
C GLY A 26 -0.83 0.74 11.19
N ASN A 27 -0.30 -0.30 11.83
CA ASN A 27 1.00 -0.85 11.48
C ASN A 27 0.99 -1.45 10.06
N ALA A 28 -0.11 -2.12 9.68
CA ALA A 28 -0.26 -2.66 8.33
C ALA A 28 -0.26 -1.57 7.25
N VAL A 29 -0.90 -0.43 7.54
CA VAL A 29 -0.86 0.76 6.67
C VAL A 29 0.56 1.29 6.52
N ASP A 30 1.30 1.45 7.62
CA ASP A 30 2.69 1.93 7.58
C ASP A 30 3.63 0.97 6.83
N ALA A 31 3.41 -0.35 6.97
CA ALA A 31 4.13 -1.36 6.22
C ALA A 31 3.81 -1.28 4.72
N ALA A 32 2.54 -1.17 4.35
CA ALA A 32 2.10 -0.99 2.97
C ALA A 32 2.67 0.29 2.35
N GLN A 33 2.73 1.40 3.09
CA GLN A 33 3.36 2.65 2.62
C GLN A 33 4.85 2.46 2.33
N ARG A 34 5.59 1.78 3.22
CA ARG A 34 7.02 1.49 3.01
C ARG A 34 7.24 0.62 1.77
N LEU A 35 6.45 -0.45 1.61
CA LEU A 35 6.52 -1.31 0.43
C LEU A 35 6.17 -0.55 -0.86
N LEU A 36 5.17 0.33 -0.80
CA LEU A 36 4.76 1.18 -1.92
C LEU A 36 5.87 2.15 -2.33
N ALA A 37 6.59 2.73 -1.36
CA ALA A 37 7.68 3.67 -1.60
C ALA A 37 8.94 3.00 -2.19
N GLN A 38 9.22 1.76 -1.81
CA GLN A 38 10.39 0.99 -2.27
C GLN A 38 10.28 0.52 -3.73
N ARG A 39 9.08 0.55 -4.33
CA ARG A 39 8.83 0.06 -5.68
C ARG A 39 8.71 1.21 -6.66
N GLU A 40 9.71 1.36 -7.53
CA GLU A 40 9.82 2.47 -8.48
C GLU A 40 8.63 2.60 -9.46
N ASP A 41 8.01 1.49 -9.82
CA ASP A 41 6.89 1.43 -10.76
C ASP A 41 5.52 1.41 -10.09
N ALA A 42 5.47 1.41 -8.75
CA ALA A 42 4.21 1.32 -8.04
C ALA A 42 3.39 2.62 -8.10
N VAL A 43 2.07 2.50 -8.13
CA VAL A 43 1.12 3.63 -8.22
C VAL A 43 0.13 3.69 -7.08
N ARG A 44 -0.26 2.54 -6.52
CA ARG A 44 -1.10 2.45 -5.32
C ARG A 44 -0.90 1.12 -4.60
N ALA A 45 -1.22 1.10 -3.31
CA ALA A 45 -1.34 -0.12 -2.51
C ALA A 45 -2.78 -0.27 -2.01
N GLU A 46 -3.31 -1.49 -2.02
CA GLU A 46 -4.60 -1.85 -1.43
C GLU A 46 -4.34 -2.73 -0.20
N ILE A 47 -4.92 -2.36 0.95
CA ILE A 47 -4.81 -3.09 2.21
C ILE A 47 -6.13 -3.79 2.49
N TRP A 48 -6.07 -5.10 2.68
CA TRP A 48 -7.21 -5.96 2.93
C TRP A 48 -7.07 -6.69 4.27
N GLU A 49 -8.20 -7.01 4.89
CA GLU A 49 -8.31 -7.91 6.04
C GLU A 49 -9.33 -8.99 5.69
N GLY A 50 -8.86 -10.21 5.44
CA GLY A 50 -9.71 -11.25 4.85
C GLY A 50 -10.23 -10.80 3.48
N GLU A 51 -11.55 -10.78 3.32
CA GLU A 51 -12.24 -10.36 2.09
C GLU A 51 -12.63 -8.87 2.07
N ARG A 52 -12.25 -8.12 3.11
CA ARG A 52 -12.62 -6.72 3.25
C ARG A 52 -11.47 -5.80 2.86
N LEU A 53 -11.70 -4.94 1.86
CA LEU A 53 -10.82 -3.81 1.57
C LEU A 53 -10.92 -2.78 2.69
N LEU A 54 -9.81 -2.49 3.37
CA LEU A 54 -9.73 -1.50 4.44
C LEU A 54 -9.36 -0.13 3.91
N LEU A 55 -8.36 -0.05 3.04
CA LEU A 55 -7.82 1.21 2.54
C LEU A 55 -7.13 1.04 1.18
N THR A 56 -7.19 2.09 0.37
CA THR A 56 -6.32 2.24 -0.81
C THR A 56 -5.41 3.43 -0.60
N LEU A 57 -4.10 3.20 -0.66
CA LEU A 57 -3.07 4.21 -0.54
C LEU A 57 -2.56 4.59 -1.94
N PRO A 58 -2.71 5.85 -2.39
CA PRO A 58 -2.01 6.30 -3.58
C PRO A 58 -0.51 6.38 -3.28
N ARG A 59 0.33 6.23 -4.30
CA ARG A 59 1.73 6.62 -4.15
C ARG A 59 1.80 8.13 -4.10
N THR A 60 1.95 8.67 -2.91
CA THR A 60 2.33 10.06 -2.72
C THR A 60 3.76 10.22 -3.23
N SER A 61 3.95 11.00 -4.29
CA SER A 61 5.27 11.52 -4.61
C SER A 61 5.80 12.24 -3.37
N PRO A 62 7.06 12.04 -2.98
CA PRO A 62 7.63 12.82 -1.89
C PRO A 62 7.51 14.30 -2.26
N MET A 63 6.78 15.06 -1.43
CA MET A 63 6.58 16.52 -1.48
C MET A 63 5.83 17.12 -2.69
N GLN A 64 4.59 17.52 -2.45
CA GLN A 64 4.20 18.93 -2.55
C GLN A 64 3.27 19.25 -1.37
N SER A 65 3.87 19.45 -0.20
CA SER A 65 3.27 20.32 0.82
C SER A 65 3.47 21.74 0.30
N SER A 66 2.52 22.23 -0.50
CA SER A 66 2.44 23.68 -0.75
C SER A 66 1.86 24.30 0.51
N ALA A 67 2.68 25.12 1.16
CA ALA A 67 2.26 26.02 2.21
C ALA A 67 1.09 26.90 1.74
N ASN A 68 0.12 27.12 2.62
CA ASN A 68 -0.63 28.38 2.68
C ASN A 68 -1.15 28.59 4.10
#